data_AF-A0A957VRH4-F1
#
_entry.id   AF-A0A957VRH4-F1
#
_cell.length_a   1.000
_cell.length_b   1.000
_cell.length_c   1.000
_cell.angle_alpha   90.00
_cell.angle_beta   90.00
_cell.angle_gamma   90.00
#
_symmetry.space_group_name_H-M   'P 1'
#
loop_
_entity.id
_entity.type
_entity.pdbx_description
1 polymer ?
#
loop_
_entity_poly.entity_id
_entity_poly.type
_entity_poly.pdbx_seq_one_letter_code
_entity_poly.pdbx_strand_id
1 'polypeptide(L)' 'VDDMQTVSEEAIKEAVRFFFYRMKLVVEPSGALGLAALLSGAVPVQGQRVGVVISGGNIDGEMMAEILRSRIED' A
#
# COMPACT_ATOMS: atom_id res chain seq x y z
N VAL A 1 17.08 -9.48 -10.06
CA VAL A 1 16.66 -8.67 -8.88
C VAL A 1 17.92 -8.03 -8.35
N ASP A 2 17.91 -6.72 -8.18
CA ASP A 2 19.09 -5.93 -7.80
C ASP A 2 19.11 -5.56 -6.32
N ASP A 3 17.95 -5.50 -5.66
CA ASP A 3 17.80 -5.17 -4.24
C ASP A 3 16.49 -5.73 -3.65
N MET A 4 16.41 -5.81 -2.33
CA MET A 4 15.25 -6.23 -1.55
C MET A 4 15.02 -5.24 -0.40
N GLN A 5 13.83 -4.64 -0.36
CA GLN A 5 13.44 -3.68 0.68
C GLN A 5 12.30 -4.23 1.52
N THR A 6 12.24 -3.79 2.78
CA THR A 6 11.16 -4.12 3.71
C THR A 6 10.36 -2.86 4.06
N VAL A 7 9.11 -3.06 4.49
CA VAL A 7 8.22 -1.99 4.91
C VAL A 7 7.52 -2.40 6.21
N SER A 8 7.15 -1.42 7.03
CA SER A 8 6.39 -1.66 8.25
C SER A 8 4.93 -1.99 7.93
N GLU A 9 4.24 -2.66 8.85
CA GLU A 9 2.80 -2.90 8.71
C GLU A 9 1.99 -1.61 8.57
N GLU A 10 2.38 -0.54 9.26
CA GLU A 10 1.70 0.75 9.14
C GLU A 10 1.85 1.36 7.74
N ALA A 11 3.03 1.21 7.11
CA ALA A 11 3.22 1.64 5.72
C ALA A 11 2.35 0.81 4.75
N ILE A 12 2.19 -0.48 5.01
CA ILE A 12 1.31 -1.36 4.23
C ILE A 12 -0.15 -0.88 4.35
N LYS A 13 -0.62 -0.63 5.58
CA LYS A 13 -1.98 -0.14 5.82
C LYS A 13 -2.23 1.22 5.17
N GLU A 14 -1.27 2.16 5.23
CA GLU A 14 -1.39 3.44 4.51
C GLU A 14 -1.44 3.26 2.99
N ALA A 15 -0.69 2.32 2.42
CA ALA A 15 -0.76 2.02 1.00
C ALA A 15 -2.12 1.43 0.60
N VAL A 16 -2.68 0.52 1.39
CA VAL A 16 -4.04 -0.01 1.19
C VAL A 16 -5.08 1.13 1.24
N ARG A 17 -4.98 2.02 2.24
CA ARG A 17 -5.84 3.22 2.33
C ARG A 17 -5.69 4.12 1.11
N PHE A 18 -4.46 4.32 0.62
CA PHE A 18 -4.20 5.11 -0.57
C PHE A 18 -4.89 4.52 -1.81
N PHE A 19 -4.73 3.21 -2.03
CA PHE A 19 -5.41 2.51 -3.13
C PHE A 19 -6.92 2.69 -3.04
N PHE A 20 -7.49 2.53 -1.85
CA PHE A 20 -8.93 2.66 -1.66
C PHE A 20 -9.42 4.11 -1.87
N TYR A 21 -8.90 5.08 -1.12
CA TYR A 21 -9.41 6.45 -1.14
C TYR A 21 -9.00 7.25 -2.38
N ARG A 22 -7.79 7.02 -2.92
CA ARG A 22 -7.25 7.81 -4.04
C ARG A 22 -7.49 7.12 -5.38
N MET A 23 -7.28 5.82 -5.46
CA MET A 23 -7.36 5.06 -6.72
C MET A 23 -8.67 4.29 -6.89
N LYS A 24 -9.47 4.13 -5.83
CA LYS A 24 -10.77 3.42 -5.82
C LYS A 24 -10.60 1.95 -6.16
N LEU A 25 -9.46 1.38 -5.75
CA LEU A 25 -9.11 -0.02 -5.92
C LEU A 25 -9.15 -0.73 -4.58
N VAL A 26 -9.68 -1.95 -4.57
CA VAL A 26 -9.53 -2.88 -3.46
C VAL A 26 -8.24 -3.66 -3.69
N VAL A 27 -7.28 -3.50 -2.77
CA VAL A 27 -5.96 -4.13 -2.83
C VAL A 27 -5.69 -4.76 -1.48
N GLU A 28 -5.22 -6.00 -1.48
CA GLU A 28 -4.86 -6.72 -0.25
C GLU A 28 -3.50 -6.22 0.30
N PRO A 29 -3.15 -6.47 1.57
CA PRO A 29 -1.89 -5.98 2.16
C PRO A 29 -0.63 -6.39 1.37
N SER A 30 -0.51 -7.65 0.96
CA SER A 30 0.59 -8.14 0.11
C SER A 30 0.63 -7.44 -1.26
N GLY A 31 -0.54 -7.19 -1.85
CA GLY A 31 -0.69 -6.46 -3.10
C GLY A 31 -0.27 -5.01 -3.03
N ALA A 32 -0.18 -4.43 -1.83
CA ALA A 32 0.14 -3.03 -1.62
C ALA A 32 1.63 -2.76 -1.32
N LEU A 33 2.46 -3.80 -1.16
CA LEU A 33 3.88 -3.67 -0.75
C LEU A 33 4.68 -2.73 -1.65
N GLY A 34 4.48 -2.80 -2.96
CA GLY A 34 5.20 -1.95 -3.92
C GLY A 34 4.89 -0.46 -3.69
N LEU A 35 3.63 -0.10 -3.48
CA LEU A 35 3.26 1.28 -3.17
C LEU A 35 3.70 1.69 -1.76
N ALA A 36 3.61 0.79 -0.78
CA ALA A 36 4.07 1.03 0.58
C ALA A 36 5.55 1.42 0.63
N ALA A 37 6.39 0.76 -0.18
CA ALA A 37 7.82 1.07 -0.28
C ALA A 37 8.10 2.46 -0.87
N LEU A 38 7.25 2.93 -1.79
CA LEU A 38 7.37 4.27 -2.36
C LEU A 38 6.89 5.35 -1.39
N LEU A 39 5.74 5.14 -0.74
CA LEU A 39 5.16 6.12 0.18
C LEU A 39 5.97 6.27 1.48
N SER A 40 6.60 5.20 1.95
CA SER A 40 7.48 5.24 3.13
C SER A 40 8.87 5.83 2.83
N GLY A 41 9.22 5.99 1.55
CA GLY A 41 10.56 6.39 1.12
C GLY A 41 11.60 5.28 1.20
N ALA A 42 11.22 4.02 1.47
CA ALA A 42 12.13 2.88 1.45
C ALA A 42 12.81 2.67 0.09
N VAL A 43 12.13 3.04 -1.00
CA VAL A 43 12.70 3.08 -2.35
C VAL A 43 12.66 4.51 -2.88
N PRO A 44 13.81 5.22 -2.98
CA PRO A 44 13.85 6.60 -3.46
C PRO A 44 13.72 6.66 -4.98
N VAL A 45 12.64 7.27 -5.48
CA VAL A 45 12.29 7.26 -6.92
C VAL A 45 11.99 8.65 -7.52
N GLN A 46 12.39 9.73 -6.85
CA GLN A 46 12.06 11.08 -7.30
C GLN A 46 12.60 11.37 -8.71
N GLY A 47 11.74 11.90 -9.58
CA GLY A 47 12.07 12.21 -10.97
C GLY A 47 12.13 11.00 -11.91
N GLN A 48 11.83 9.78 -11.42
CA GLN A 48 11.88 8.56 -12.20
C GLN A 48 10.49 8.12 -12.68
N ARG A 49 10.46 7.29 -13.72
CA ARG A 49 9.25 6.58 -14.16
C ARG A 49 9.20 5.22 -13.48
N VAL A 50 8.19 5.00 -12.64
CA VAL A 50 8.10 3.79 -11.80
C VAL A 50 6.86 2.98 -12.17
N GLY A 51 7.05 1.67 -12.31
CA GLY A 51 5.95 0.70 -12.39
C GLY A 51 5.78 0.00 -11.05
N VAL A 52 4.54 -0.08 -10.55
CA VAL A 52 4.18 -0.83 -9.35
C VAL A 52 3.24 -1.96 -9.76
N VAL A 53 3.61 -3.19 -9.42
CA VAL A 53 2.73 -4.36 -9.64
C VAL A 53 1.77 -4.45 -8.46
N ILE A 54 0.47 -4.45 -8.77
CA ILE A 54 -0.60 -4.77 -7.82
C ILE A 54 -0.86 -6.27 -7.96
N SER A 55 -0.36 -7.08 -7.03
CA SER A 55 -0.40 -8.54 -7.19
C SER A 55 -1.74 -9.18 -6.84
N GLY A 56 -2.57 -8.54 -6.02
CA GLY A 56 -3.83 -9.12 -5.55
C GLY A 56 -4.76 -8.14 -4.83
N GLY A 57 -6.01 -8.57 -4.67
CA GLY A 57 -7.09 -7.83 -4.00
C GLY A 57 -7.98 -8.74 -3.16
N ASN A 58 -7.50 -9.93 -2.79
CA ASN A 58 -8.26 -10.93 -2.05
C ASN A 58 -8.20 -10.63 -0.55
N ILE A 59 -8.94 -9.60 -0.14
CA ILE A 59 -9.06 -9.19 1.25
C ILE A 59 -10.49 -9.42 1.74
N ASP A 60 -10.65 -9.92 2.96
CA ASP A 60 -11.95 -10.01 3.60
C ASP A 60 -12.44 -8.63 4.08
N GLY A 61 -13.76 -8.52 4.24
CA GLY A 61 -14.39 -7.25 4.59
C GLY A 61 -14.02 -6.74 5.99
N GLU A 62 -13.73 -7.65 6.93
CA GLU A 62 -13.42 -7.28 8.31
C GLU A 62 -12.03 -6.65 8.40
N MET A 63 -11.03 -7.28 7.77
CA MET A 63 -9.68 -6.74 7.65
C MET A 63 -9.69 -5.42 6.90
N MET A 64 -10.42 -5.32 5.78
CA MET A 64 -10.51 -4.05 5.05
C MET A 64 -11.11 -2.94 5.94
N ALA A 65 -12.19 -3.24 6.67
CA ALA A 65 -12.81 -2.29 7.59
C ALA A 65 -11.91 -1.90 8.76
N GLU A 66 -11.09 -2.82 9.28
CA GLU A 66 -10.08 -2.52 10.29
C GLU A 66 -9.02 -1.55 9.75
N ILE A 67 -8.45 -1.85 8.58
CA ILE A 67 -7.44 -1.00 7.94
C ILE A 67 -8.02 0.39 7.69
N LEU A 68 -9.24 0.50 7.15
CA LEU A 68 -9.84 1.80 6.83
C LEU A 68 -10.27 2.63 8.04
N ARG A 69 -10.52 2.00 9.20
CA ARG A 69 -11.04 2.67 10.41
C ARG A 69 -10.07 3.66 11.04
N SER A 70 -8.76 3.46 10.93
CA SER A 70 -7.78 4.31 11.64
C SER A 70 -7.66 5.75 11.11
N ARG A 71 -8.49 6.15 10.16
CA ARG A 71 -8.63 7.54 9.67
C ARG A 71 -9.95 8.20 10.06
N ILE A 72 -10.85 7.54 10.79
CA ILE A 72 -12.13 8.15 11.24
C ILE A 72 -11.92 8.97 12.54
N GLU A 73 -10.81 9.69 12.62
CA GLU A 73 -10.58 10.76 13.59
C GLU A 73 -10.06 11.97 12.80
N ASP A 74 -11.00 12.70 12.19
CA ASP A 74 -10.85 14.10 11.77
C ASP A 74 -11.92 14.92 12.53
#